data_AF-A0A2B7XHJ9-F1
#
_entry.id   AF-A0A2B7XHJ9-F1
#
_cell.length_a   1.000
_cell.length_b   1.000
_cell.length_c   1.000
_cell.angle_alpha   90.00
_cell.angle_beta   90.00
_cell.angle_gamma   90.00
#
_symmetry.space_group_name_H-M   'P 1'
#
loop_
_entity.id
_entity.type
_entity.pdbx_description
1 polymer ?
#
loop_
_entity_poly.entity_id
_entity_poly.type
_entity_poly.pdbx_seq_one_letter_code
_entity_poly.pdbx_strand_id
1 'polypeptide(L)'
;MADIDMAETQFSETQFSVDIELTESQSPLGEEDWLQSLPQFVTPTPARMNNPPAVQPPQINFTGRNSSGRPAGQLWISDEEQLELVHWCVGNQQLYCEGLRQQFWNELKAYFLETYNRELKNPDWVLTCLAKIHWQKQAQLLRDSGKAESETDLDQALDQWVQILDDICENRRRAREEAAASEESDWTIARRMQDNMMEHMRNKRRLGDPSPDPEFSKSPIPQFPDPLTTVFSPADSHIP
;
A
#
# COMPACT_ATOMS: atom_id res chain seq x y z
N MET A 1 59.34 8.33 -19.94
CA MET A 1 59.42 7.48 -18.73
C MET A 1 58.82 8.28 -17.60
N ALA A 2 57.53 8.05 -17.35
CA ALA A 2 56.81 8.58 -16.21
C ALA A 2 55.99 7.39 -15.70
N ASP A 3 56.44 6.81 -14.59
CA ASP A 3 55.75 5.74 -13.88
C ASP A 3 54.56 6.36 -13.14
N ILE A 4 53.37 5.89 -13.45
CA ILE A 4 52.13 6.22 -12.75
C ILE A 4 51.82 5.02 -11.85
N ASP A 5 52.12 5.18 -10.55
CA ASP A 5 51.75 4.26 -9.49
C ASP A 5 50.21 4.18 -9.39
N MET A 6 49.67 2.99 -9.62
CA MET A 6 48.27 2.65 -9.36
C MET A 6 48.10 2.34 -7.88
N ALA A 7 47.42 3.22 -7.16
CA ALA A 7 46.99 2.96 -5.79
C ALA A 7 45.92 1.85 -5.79
N GLU A 8 46.25 0.74 -5.14
CA GLU A 8 45.33 -0.34 -4.75
C GLU A 8 44.30 0.21 -3.76
N THR A 9 43.08 0.44 -4.24
CA THR A 9 41.93 0.72 -3.37
C THR A 9 41.44 -0.60 -2.80
N GLN A 10 41.85 -0.92 -1.56
CA GLN A 10 41.29 -2.03 -0.80
C GLN A 10 39.82 -1.72 -0.47
N PHE A 11 38.91 -2.44 -1.12
CA PHE A 11 37.48 -2.39 -0.83
C PHE A 11 37.23 -3.31 0.39
N SER A 12 37.08 -2.71 1.58
CA SER A 12 36.67 -3.46 2.77
C SER A 12 35.19 -3.80 2.65
N GLU A 13 34.91 -5.05 2.30
CA GLU A 13 33.58 -5.66 2.30
C GLU A 13 33.06 -5.70 3.74
N THR A 14 32.30 -4.68 4.11
CA THR A 14 31.68 -4.58 5.44
C THR A 14 30.41 -5.43 5.40
N GLN A 15 30.48 -6.64 5.95
CA GLN A 15 29.30 -7.46 6.23
C GLN A 15 28.46 -6.78 7.32
N PHE A 16 27.55 -5.90 6.88
CA PHE A 16 26.43 -5.46 7.70
C PHE A 16 25.29 -6.47 7.51
N SER A 17 25.32 -7.54 8.31
CA SER A 17 24.09 -8.29 8.62
C SER A 17 23.24 -7.38 9.51
N VAL A 18 22.46 -6.50 8.89
CA VAL A 18 21.29 -5.94 9.54
C VAL A 18 20.21 -7.00 9.36
N ASP A 19 19.96 -7.78 10.42
CA ASP A 19 18.67 -8.42 10.61
C ASP A 19 17.64 -7.28 10.73
N ILE A 20 17.20 -6.79 9.58
CA ILE A 20 15.95 -6.03 9.49
C ILE A 20 14.90 -7.11 9.72
N GLU A 21 14.55 -7.34 10.98
CA GLU A 21 13.21 -7.79 11.31
C GLU A 21 12.27 -6.81 10.63
N LEU A 22 11.86 -7.19 9.42
CA LEU A 22 10.75 -6.60 8.72
C LEU A 22 9.57 -6.93 9.63
N THR A 23 9.35 -6.08 10.64
CA THR A 23 8.09 -6.01 11.33
C THR A 23 7.11 -5.66 10.24
N GLU A 24 6.53 -6.72 9.68
CA GLU A 24 5.31 -6.75 8.91
C GLU A 24 4.30 -6.03 9.81
N SER A 25 4.35 -4.71 9.72
CA SER A 25 3.39 -3.82 10.31
C SER A 25 2.14 -4.15 9.54
N GLN A 26 1.38 -5.12 10.06
CA GLN A 26 0.01 -5.40 9.71
C GLN A 26 -0.67 -4.04 9.70
N SER A 27 -0.74 -3.45 8.51
CA SER A 27 -1.46 -2.21 8.31
C SER A 27 -2.89 -2.55 8.72
N PRO A 28 -3.50 -1.79 9.64
CA PRO A 28 -4.77 -2.16 10.23
C PRO A 28 -5.77 -2.49 9.14
N LEU A 29 -6.18 -3.75 9.11
CA LEU A 29 -7.14 -4.32 8.20
C LEU A 29 -8.48 -3.58 8.38
N GLY A 30 -8.69 -2.49 7.64
CA GLY A 30 -9.88 -1.65 7.81
C GLY A 30 -9.91 -0.31 7.06
N GLU A 31 -8.77 0.14 6.52
CA GLU A 31 -8.68 1.45 5.83
C GLU A 31 -8.64 1.37 4.30
N GLU A 32 -8.88 0.20 3.72
CA GLU A 32 -8.96 -0.02 2.26
C GLU A 32 -10.39 0.20 1.69
N ASP A 33 -11.38 0.35 2.57
CA ASP A 33 -12.81 0.34 2.18
C ASP A 33 -13.31 1.69 1.63
N TRP A 34 -12.65 2.80 1.96
CA TRP A 34 -13.08 4.13 1.48
C TRP A 34 -12.69 4.38 0.02
N LEU A 35 -11.59 3.78 -0.46
CA LEU A 35 -11.21 3.80 -1.87
C LEU A 35 -12.07 2.84 -2.71
N GLN A 36 -12.51 1.72 -2.13
CA GLN A 36 -13.50 0.84 -2.76
C GLN A 36 -14.92 1.44 -2.77
N SER A 37 -15.20 2.37 -1.85
CA SER A 37 -16.44 3.16 -1.82
C SER A 37 -16.45 4.34 -2.79
N LEU A 38 -15.35 4.57 -3.53
CA LEU A 38 -15.40 5.45 -4.69
C LEU A 38 -16.34 4.83 -5.72
N PRO A 39 -17.25 5.61 -6.33
CA PRO A 39 -18.15 5.08 -7.33
C PRO A 39 -17.30 4.56 -8.49
N GLN A 40 -17.08 3.25 -8.53
CA GLN A 40 -16.54 2.59 -9.70
C GLN A 40 -17.42 3.05 -10.86
N PHE A 41 -16.80 3.58 -11.91
CA PHE A 41 -17.49 4.02 -13.11
C PHE A 41 -18.26 2.83 -13.69
N VAL A 42 -19.50 2.65 -13.23
CA VAL A 42 -20.43 1.69 -13.79
C VAL A 42 -20.76 2.22 -15.17
N THR A 43 -20.16 1.60 -16.17
CA THR A 43 -20.48 1.83 -17.57
C THR A 43 -22.01 1.77 -17.71
N PRO A 44 -22.67 2.83 -18.22
CA PRO A 44 -24.12 2.86 -18.29
C PRO A 44 -24.58 1.73 -19.22
N THR A 45 -25.13 0.67 -18.63
CA THR A 45 -25.84 -0.38 -19.35
C THR A 45 -26.91 0.28 -20.22
N PRO A 46 -26.92 0.07 -21.55
CA PRO A 46 -27.87 0.74 -22.43
C PRO A 46 -29.30 0.37 -22.02
N ALA A 47 -30.10 1.42 -21.78
CA ALA A 47 -31.48 1.32 -21.33
C ALA A 47 -32.32 0.48 -22.30
N ARG A 48 -32.78 -0.67 -21.83
CA ARG A 48 -33.81 -1.48 -22.49
C ARG A 48 -35.13 -0.70 -22.47
N MET A 49 -35.48 -0.11 -23.59
CA MET A 49 -36.80 0.51 -23.80
C MET A 49 -37.90 -0.54 -23.64
N ASN A 50 -38.74 -0.38 -22.61
CA ASN A 50 -40.04 -1.01 -22.54
C ASN A 50 -41.06 0.00 -22.00
N ASN A 51 -42.12 0.19 -22.77
CA ASN A 51 -43.23 1.12 -22.56
C ASN A 51 -43.97 0.89 -21.22
N PRO A 52 -44.51 1.97 -20.60
CA PRO A 52 -45.30 1.87 -19.38
C PRO A 52 -46.82 1.73 -19.65
N PRO A 53 -47.58 1.02 -18.79
CA PRO A 53 -49.00 1.29 -18.61
C PRO A 53 -49.21 2.35 -17.51
N ALA A 54 -50.15 3.26 -17.78
CA ALA A 54 -50.53 4.38 -16.93
C ALA A 54 -51.04 3.95 -15.54
N VAL A 55 -50.39 4.44 -14.48
CA VAL A 55 -50.89 4.36 -13.09
C VAL A 55 -50.72 5.73 -12.42
N GLN A 56 -51.79 6.12 -11.72
CA GLN A 56 -52.09 7.47 -11.23
C GLN A 56 -51.12 7.99 -10.15
N PRO A 57 -50.99 9.31 -10.00
CA PRO A 57 -50.10 9.92 -9.00
C PRO A 57 -50.68 9.82 -7.58
N PRO A 58 -49.95 9.27 -6.61
CA PRO A 58 -50.31 9.39 -5.19
C PRO A 58 -50.07 10.84 -4.72
N GLN A 59 -51.13 11.45 -4.19
CA GLN A 59 -51.09 12.75 -3.52
C GLN A 59 -50.35 12.62 -2.18
N ILE A 60 -49.11 13.10 -2.12
CA ILE A 60 -48.30 13.09 -0.89
C ILE A 60 -48.52 14.43 -0.17
N ASN A 61 -49.32 14.40 0.90
CA ASN A 61 -49.53 15.53 1.80
C ASN A 61 -48.24 15.79 2.61
N PHE A 62 -47.43 16.75 2.16
CA PHE A 62 -46.27 17.25 2.92
C PHE A 62 -46.69 18.40 3.86
N THR A 63 -47.32 18.06 4.98
CA THR A 63 -47.52 18.97 6.13
C THR A 63 -46.86 18.37 7.37
N GLY A 64 -45.55 18.10 7.28
CA GLY A 64 -44.72 17.68 8.40
C GLY A 64 -43.52 18.60 8.54
N ARG A 65 -43.72 19.78 9.16
CA ARG A 65 -42.65 20.69 9.57
C ARG A 65 -41.94 20.09 10.79
N ASN A 66 -41.21 19.01 10.56
CA ASN A 66 -40.27 18.46 11.52
C ASN A 66 -38.97 19.25 11.35
N SER A 67 -38.91 20.42 11.98
CA SER A 67 -37.68 21.14 12.24
C SER A 67 -36.83 20.32 13.23
N SER A 68 -36.23 19.25 12.74
CA SER A 68 -35.04 18.66 13.36
C SER A 68 -34.01 19.78 13.45
N GLY A 69 -33.54 20.04 14.67
CA GLY A 69 -32.54 21.07 14.93
C GLY A 69 -31.35 20.85 13.99
N ARG A 70 -31.15 21.78 13.06
CA ARG A 70 -29.88 21.86 12.34
C ARG A 70 -28.80 21.91 13.42
N PRO A 71 -27.81 21.00 13.43
CA PRO A 71 -26.70 21.11 14.36
C PRO A 71 -26.04 22.47 14.15
N ALA A 72 -26.35 23.40 15.05
CA ALA A 72 -25.74 24.71 15.10
C ALA A 72 -24.28 24.47 15.49
N GLY A 73 -23.37 24.57 14.53
CA GLY A 73 -21.94 24.56 14.83
C GLY A 73 -21.04 23.77 13.89
N GLN A 74 -21.54 23.24 12.77
CA GLN A 74 -20.61 22.84 11.71
C GLN A 74 -20.08 24.13 11.07
N LEU A 75 -18.88 24.53 11.48
CA LEU A 75 -18.15 25.65 10.90
C LEU A 75 -18.01 25.37 9.40
N TRP A 76 -18.66 26.22 8.60
CA TRP A 76 -18.58 26.16 7.15
C TRP A 76 -17.22 26.73 6.77
N ILE A 77 -16.40 25.93 6.11
CA ILE A 77 -15.12 26.36 5.53
C ILE A 77 -15.47 27.17 4.28
N SER A 78 -14.99 28.40 4.20
CA SER A 78 -15.16 29.27 3.03
C SER A 78 -14.45 28.70 1.80
N ASP A 79 -14.86 29.09 0.60
CA ASP A 79 -14.26 28.57 -0.64
C ASP A 79 -12.75 28.89 -0.74
N GLU A 80 -12.33 30.05 -0.22
CA GLU A 80 -10.91 30.43 -0.10
C GLU A 80 -10.15 29.49 0.86
N GLU A 81 -10.71 29.22 2.03
CA GLU A 81 -10.11 28.28 2.98
C GLU A 81 -10.07 26.84 2.42
N GLN A 82 -11.06 26.44 1.59
CA GLN A 82 -11.06 25.14 0.90
C GLN A 82 -9.95 25.08 -0.15
N LEU A 83 -9.77 26.15 -0.94
CA LEU A 83 -8.70 26.24 -1.94
C LEU A 83 -7.33 26.10 -1.30
N GLU A 84 -7.06 26.89 -0.26
CA GLU A 84 -5.79 26.86 0.47
C GLU A 84 -5.54 25.52 1.17
N LEU A 85 -6.59 24.89 1.70
CA LEU A 85 -6.51 23.53 2.25
C LEU A 85 -6.00 22.53 1.19
N VAL A 86 -6.58 22.56 -0.01
CA VAL A 86 -6.21 21.64 -1.10
C VAL A 86 -4.83 21.96 -1.65
N HIS A 87 -4.51 23.24 -1.86
CA HIS A 87 -3.17 23.67 -2.28
C HIS A 87 -2.08 23.20 -1.33
N TRP A 88 -2.31 23.34 -0.02
CA TRP A 88 -1.37 22.84 0.97
C TRP A 88 -1.17 21.33 0.84
N CYS A 89 -2.26 20.56 0.64
CA CYS A 89 -2.18 19.11 0.47
C CYS A 89 -1.37 18.70 -0.77
N VAL A 90 -1.61 19.38 -1.90
CA VAL A 90 -0.86 19.17 -3.15
C VAL A 90 0.62 19.52 -2.96
N GLY A 91 0.92 20.66 -2.34
CA GLY A 91 2.29 21.10 -2.09
C GLY A 91 3.07 20.18 -1.14
N ASN A 92 2.36 19.49 -0.24
CA ASN A 92 2.94 18.60 0.77
C ASN A 92 2.68 17.11 0.49
N GLN A 93 2.43 16.75 -0.78
CA GLN A 93 2.12 15.37 -1.17
C GLN A 93 3.17 14.34 -0.71
N GLN A 94 4.45 14.71 -0.66
CA GLN A 94 5.53 13.81 -0.23
C GLN A 94 5.34 13.33 1.21
N LEU A 95 4.88 14.21 2.11
CA LEU A 95 4.55 13.84 3.49
C LEU A 95 3.43 12.79 3.57
N TYR A 96 2.51 12.83 2.61
CA TYR A 96 1.42 11.86 2.50
C TYR A 96 1.89 10.53 1.87
N CYS A 97 2.77 10.60 0.86
CA CYS A 97 3.28 9.43 0.15
C CYS A 97 4.29 8.60 0.96
N GLU A 98 5.27 9.26 1.57
CA GLU A 98 6.45 8.62 2.18
C GLU A 98 6.35 8.57 3.71
N GLY A 99 5.58 9.48 4.31
CA GLY A 99 5.48 9.64 5.75
C GLY A 99 4.36 8.83 6.42
N LEU A 100 4.27 8.97 7.74
CA LEU A 100 3.13 8.48 8.50
C LEU A 100 1.91 9.35 8.17
N ARG A 101 0.82 8.75 7.69
CA ARG A 101 -0.42 9.46 7.32
C ARG A 101 -0.95 10.35 8.45
N GLN A 102 -0.81 9.93 9.70
CA GLN A 102 -1.19 10.73 10.86
C GLN A 102 -0.35 12.01 10.99
N GLN A 103 0.94 11.98 10.65
CA GLN A 103 1.81 13.15 10.67
C GLN A 103 1.34 14.17 9.65
N PHE A 104 1.05 13.76 8.41
CA PHE A 104 0.48 14.64 7.39
C PHE A 104 -0.76 15.38 7.89
N TRP A 105 -1.70 14.67 8.53
CA TRP A 105 -2.91 15.28 9.07
C TRP A 105 -2.64 16.24 10.23
N ASN A 106 -1.65 15.94 11.07
CA ASN A 106 -1.27 16.82 12.17
C ASN A 106 -0.62 18.12 11.67
N GLU A 107 0.27 18.03 10.68
CA GLU A 107 0.89 19.18 10.02
C GLU A 107 -0.15 20.06 9.32
N LEU A 108 -1.12 19.46 8.62
CA LEU A 108 -2.21 20.20 8.00
C LEU A 108 -3.06 20.94 9.05
N LYS A 109 -3.37 20.29 10.17
CA LYS A 109 -4.10 20.94 11.28
C LYS A 109 -3.32 22.09 11.89
N ALA A 110 -2.01 21.92 12.08
CA ALA A 110 -1.14 22.97 12.60
C ALA A 110 -1.08 24.17 11.65
N TYR A 111 -0.87 23.93 10.35
CA TYR A 111 -0.92 24.97 9.32
C TYR A 111 -2.25 25.72 9.34
N PHE A 112 -3.38 25.00 9.35
CA PHE A 112 -4.70 25.63 9.29
C PHE A 112 -5.00 26.46 10.56
N LEU A 113 -4.55 25.98 11.73
CA LEU A 113 -4.65 26.70 12.99
C LEU A 113 -3.79 27.97 12.98
N GLU A 114 -2.58 27.92 12.42
CA GLU A 114 -1.71 29.09 12.33
C GLU A 114 -2.25 30.15 11.36
N THR A 115 -2.69 29.73 10.17
CA THR A 115 -3.13 30.63 9.10
C THR A 115 -4.49 31.27 9.39
N TYR A 116 -5.45 30.50 9.91
CA TYR A 116 -6.83 30.97 10.09
C TYR A 116 -7.24 31.15 11.55
N ASN A 117 -6.35 30.84 12.50
CA ASN A 117 -6.64 30.84 13.94
C ASN A 117 -7.86 29.97 14.28
N ARG A 118 -8.01 28.85 13.57
CA ARG A 118 -9.17 27.93 13.66
C ARG A 118 -8.70 26.49 13.65
N GLU A 119 -9.28 25.68 14.53
CA GLU A 119 -9.00 24.25 14.57
C GLU A 119 -9.80 23.48 13.53
N LEU A 120 -9.10 22.73 12.67
CA LEU A 120 -9.72 21.83 11.71
C LEU A 120 -9.95 20.45 12.33
N LYS A 121 -11.20 20.14 12.69
CA LYS A 121 -11.52 18.90 13.42
C LYS A 121 -11.18 17.63 12.63
N ASN A 122 -11.72 17.52 11.41
CA ASN A 122 -11.64 16.31 10.57
C ASN A 122 -11.18 16.66 9.14
N PRO A 123 -9.88 16.95 8.93
CA PRO A 123 -9.35 17.29 7.61
C PRO A 123 -9.59 16.22 6.55
N ASP A 124 -9.39 14.96 6.92
CA ASP A 124 -9.54 13.80 6.02
C ASP A 124 -10.98 13.69 5.46
N TRP A 125 -11.97 13.83 6.33
CA TRP A 125 -13.38 13.84 5.93
C TRP A 125 -13.70 15.03 5.02
N VAL A 126 -13.19 16.23 5.34
CA VAL A 126 -13.40 17.43 4.51
C VAL A 126 -12.84 17.23 3.11
N LEU A 127 -11.58 16.82 2.98
CA LEU A 127 -10.96 16.57 1.67
C LEU A 127 -11.66 15.47 0.89
N THR A 128 -12.04 14.39 1.58
CA THR A 128 -12.81 13.30 0.96
C THR A 128 -14.15 13.80 0.42
N CYS A 129 -14.85 14.65 1.18
CA CYS A 129 -16.09 15.27 0.72
C CYS A 129 -15.86 16.19 -0.48
N LEU A 130 -14.81 17.02 -0.47
CA LEU A 130 -14.48 17.91 -1.58
C LEU A 130 -14.16 17.11 -2.86
N ALA A 131 -13.29 16.10 -2.76
CA ALA A 131 -12.96 15.21 -3.88
C ALA A 131 -14.22 14.51 -4.43
N LYS A 132 -15.11 14.05 -3.55
CA LYS A 132 -16.37 13.40 -3.94
C LYS A 132 -17.31 14.35 -4.69
N ILE A 133 -17.50 15.57 -4.17
CA ILE A 133 -18.34 16.59 -4.83
C ILE A 133 -17.73 16.94 -6.19
N HIS A 134 -16.41 17.06 -6.26
CA HIS A 134 -15.69 17.34 -7.50
C HIS A 134 -15.88 16.25 -8.55
N TRP A 135 -15.71 14.98 -8.19
CA TRP A 135 -15.99 13.88 -9.13
C TRP A 135 -17.44 13.87 -9.61
N GLN A 136 -18.40 14.18 -8.74
CA GLN A 136 -19.80 14.29 -9.15
C GLN A 136 -20.00 15.43 -10.15
N LYS A 137 -19.36 16.58 -9.93
CA LYS A 137 -19.35 17.72 -10.86
C LYS A 137 -18.74 17.32 -12.20
N GLN A 138 -17.56 16.69 -12.20
CA GLN A 138 -16.89 16.25 -13.42
C GLN A 138 -17.73 15.23 -14.20
N ALA A 139 -18.31 14.24 -13.52
CA ALA A 139 -19.19 13.26 -14.16
C ALA A 139 -20.44 13.90 -14.79
N GLN A 140 -20.98 14.93 -14.15
CA GLN A 140 -22.11 15.69 -14.67
C GLN A 140 -21.71 16.53 -15.90
N LEU A 141 -20.56 17.22 -15.86
CA LEU A 141 -20.04 17.99 -17.01
C LEU A 141 -19.75 17.09 -18.22
N LEU A 142 -19.14 15.92 -17.99
CA LEU A 142 -18.91 14.91 -19.02
C LEU A 142 -20.23 14.44 -19.65
N ARG A 143 -21.28 14.27 -18.86
CA ARG A 143 -22.60 13.87 -19.36
C ARG A 143 -23.25 14.96 -20.19
N ASP A 144 -23.18 16.21 -19.75
CA ASP A 144 -23.93 17.32 -20.34
C ASP A 144 -23.22 17.93 -21.55
N SER A 145 -21.90 18.12 -21.47
CA SER A 145 -21.10 18.79 -22.50
C SER A 145 -20.23 17.84 -23.32
N GLY A 146 -20.06 16.58 -22.90
CA GLY A 146 -19.07 15.65 -23.47
C GLY A 146 -17.61 16.03 -23.17
N LYS A 147 -17.37 17.11 -22.41
CA LYS A 147 -16.05 17.58 -22.00
C LYS A 147 -16.11 18.02 -20.54
N ALA A 148 -15.15 17.55 -19.75
CA ALA A 148 -14.88 18.00 -18.39
C ALA A 148 -13.77 19.05 -18.46
N GLU A 149 -14.10 20.32 -18.26
CA GLU A 149 -13.10 21.38 -18.10
C GLU A 149 -13.17 21.91 -16.67
N SER A 150 -12.01 22.11 -16.06
CA SER A 150 -11.87 22.66 -14.72
C SER A 150 -12.04 24.17 -14.78
N GLU A 151 -13.15 24.68 -14.26
CA GLU A 151 -13.55 26.09 -14.41
C GLU A 151 -12.92 27.00 -13.36
N THR A 152 -12.57 26.47 -12.20
CA THR A 152 -12.08 27.23 -11.05
C THR A 152 -10.72 26.72 -10.57
N ASP A 153 -9.96 27.58 -9.88
CA ASP A 153 -8.67 27.21 -9.29
C ASP A 153 -8.84 26.06 -8.28
N LEU A 154 -9.96 26.03 -7.55
CA LEU A 154 -10.30 24.93 -6.65
C LEU A 154 -10.51 23.61 -7.40
N ASP A 155 -11.20 23.64 -8.54
CA ASP A 155 -11.37 22.43 -9.37
C ASP A 155 -10.02 21.90 -9.84
N GLN A 156 -9.12 22.79 -10.30
CA GLN A 156 -7.78 22.41 -10.75
C GLN A 156 -6.93 21.82 -9.62
N ALA A 157 -6.97 22.44 -8.44
CA ALA A 157 -6.28 21.93 -7.26
C ALA A 157 -6.82 20.56 -6.83
N LEU A 158 -8.15 20.37 -6.90
CA LEU A 158 -8.78 19.08 -6.60
C LEU A 158 -8.47 18.02 -7.66
N ASP A 159 -8.37 18.38 -8.94
CA ASP A 159 -7.92 17.47 -9.99
C ASP A 159 -6.50 16.97 -9.72
N GLN A 160 -5.60 17.88 -9.32
CA GLN A 160 -4.23 17.52 -8.93
C GLN A 160 -4.22 16.59 -7.70
N TRP A 161 -4.99 16.93 -6.67
CA TRP A 161 -5.07 16.09 -5.47
C TRP A 161 -5.63 14.69 -5.75
N VAL A 162 -6.68 14.60 -6.57
CA VAL A 162 -7.24 13.31 -7.02
C VAL A 162 -6.20 12.49 -7.79
N GLN A 163 -5.48 13.11 -8.73
CA GLN A 163 -4.43 12.44 -9.49
C GLN A 163 -3.35 11.87 -8.57
N ILE A 164 -2.95 12.62 -7.54
CA ILE A 164 -1.98 12.18 -6.53
C ILE A 164 -2.49 10.94 -5.79
N LEU A 165 -3.76 10.94 -5.37
CA LEU A 165 -4.36 9.78 -4.71
C LEU A 165 -4.37 8.54 -5.61
N ASP A 166 -4.73 8.71 -6.88
CA ASP A 166 -4.75 7.64 -7.87
C ASP A 166 -3.33 7.08 -8.10
N ASP A 167 -2.34 7.96 -8.27
CA ASP A 167 -0.93 7.60 -8.45
C ASP A 167 -0.38 6.81 -7.26
N ILE A 168 -0.75 7.21 -6.03
CA ILE A 168 -0.37 6.47 -4.81
C ILE A 168 -0.98 5.08 -4.78
N CYS A 169 -2.28 4.97 -5.12
CA CYS A 169 -2.97 3.69 -5.15
C CYS A 169 -2.35 2.76 -6.19
N GLU A 170 -2.07 3.30 -7.38
CA GLU A 170 -1.47 2.58 -8.49
C GLU A 170 -0.03 2.14 -8.19
N ASN A 171 0.79 3.01 -7.58
CA ASN A 171 2.14 2.65 -7.16
C ASN A 171 2.15 1.57 -6.08
N ARG A 172 1.24 1.64 -5.10
CA ARG A 172 1.09 0.58 -4.08
C ARG A 172 0.65 -0.74 -4.69
N ARG A 173 -0.28 -0.71 -5.64
CA ARG A 173 -0.71 -1.90 -6.38
C ARG A 173 0.47 -2.51 -7.13
N ARG A 174 1.24 -1.70 -7.87
CA ARG A 174 2.43 -2.15 -8.60
C ARG A 174 3.50 -2.75 -7.70
N ALA A 175 3.80 -2.12 -6.56
CA ALA A 175 4.77 -2.64 -5.61
C ALA A 175 4.38 -4.03 -5.06
N ARG A 176 3.07 -4.26 -4.80
CA ARG A 176 2.57 -5.58 -4.38
C ARG A 176 2.72 -6.63 -5.50
N GLU A 177 2.43 -6.26 -6.75
CA GLU A 177 2.58 -7.15 -7.91
C GLU A 177 4.04 -7.50 -8.17
N GLU A 178 4.95 -6.54 -8.06
CA GLU A 178 6.39 -6.75 -8.19
C GLU A 178 6.95 -7.65 -7.08
N ALA A 179 6.49 -7.46 -5.83
CA ALA A 179 6.86 -8.33 -4.72
C ALA A 179 6.38 -9.78 -4.96
N ALA A 180 5.12 -9.97 -5.35
CA ALA A 180 4.58 -11.29 -5.67
C ALA A 180 5.30 -11.98 -6.84
N ALA A 181 5.64 -11.22 -7.88
CA ALA A 181 6.40 -11.73 -9.02
C ALA A 181 7.83 -12.12 -8.63
N SER A 182 8.48 -11.35 -7.75
CA SER A 182 9.79 -11.68 -7.20
C SER A 182 9.74 -12.99 -6.40
N GLU A 183 8.76 -13.14 -5.51
CA GLU A 183 8.56 -14.36 -4.73
C GLU A 183 8.32 -15.59 -5.64
N GLU A 184 7.49 -15.47 -6.67
CA GLU A 184 7.24 -16.55 -7.64
C GLU A 184 8.52 -16.95 -8.39
N SER A 185 9.33 -15.96 -8.77
CA SER A 185 10.64 -16.18 -9.39
C SER A 185 11.58 -16.96 -8.46
N ASP A 186 11.67 -16.55 -7.19
CA ASP A 186 12.50 -17.20 -6.18
C ASP A 186 12.04 -18.63 -5.91
N TRP A 187 10.73 -18.87 -5.79
CA TRP A 187 10.15 -20.21 -5.69
C TRP A 187 10.49 -21.09 -6.88
N THR A 188 10.43 -20.53 -8.10
CA THR A 188 10.77 -21.26 -9.33
C THR A 188 12.25 -21.63 -9.39
N ILE A 189 13.14 -20.73 -8.98
CA ILE A 189 14.59 -20.98 -8.91
C ILE A 189 14.89 -22.05 -7.86
N ALA A 190 14.31 -21.93 -6.66
CA ALA A 190 14.48 -22.90 -5.57
C ALA A 190 13.98 -24.29 -6.00
N ARG A 191 12.81 -24.35 -6.65
CA ARG A 191 12.23 -25.60 -7.17
C ARG A 191 13.15 -26.26 -8.19
N ARG A 192 13.66 -25.49 -9.16
CA ARG A 192 14.61 -25.98 -10.17
C ARG A 192 15.87 -26.53 -9.51
N MET A 193 16.40 -25.83 -8.50
CA MET A 193 17.60 -26.27 -7.79
C MET A 193 17.36 -27.58 -7.04
N GLN A 194 16.21 -27.73 -6.38
CA GLN A 194 15.81 -28.96 -5.71
C GLN A 194 15.67 -30.13 -6.70
N ASP A 195 15.00 -29.91 -7.84
CA ASP A 195 14.79 -30.94 -8.85
C ASP A 195 16.14 -31.41 -9.46
N ASN A 196 17.06 -30.48 -9.74
CA ASN A 196 18.42 -30.80 -10.19
C ASN A 196 19.19 -31.66 -9.17
N MET A 197 19.09 -31.33 -7.87
CA MET A 197 19.73 -32.14 -6.81
C MET A 197 19.15 -33.55 -6.75
N MET A 198 17.83 -33.68 -6.84
CA MET A 198 17.14 -34.97 -6.82
C MET A 198 17.46 -35.81 -8.05
N GLU A 199 17.58 -35.19 -9.22
CA GLU A 199 18.00 -35.85 -10.45
C GLU A 199 19.44 -36.37 -10.35
N HIS A 200 20.38 -35.56 -9.84
CA HIS A 200 21.75 -36.00 -9.60
C HIS A 200 21.81 -37.21 -8.68
N MET A 201 21.03 -37.20 -7.59
CA MET A 201 20.95 -38.33 -6.66
C MET A 201 20.36 -39.59 -7.31
N ARG A 202 19.35 -39.45 -8.18
CA ARG A 202 18.79 -40.58 -8.95
C ARG A 202 19.81 -41.13 -9.94
N ASN A 203 20.54 -40.27 -10.64
CA ASN A 203 21.55 -40.67 -11.61
C ASN A 203 22.72 -41.40 -10.93
N LYS A 204 23.17 -40.94 -9.76
CA LYS A 204 24.17 -41.65 -8.95
C LYS A 204 23.73 -43.08 -8.58
N ARG A 205 22.46 -43.28 -8.21
CA ARG A 205 21.93 -44.62 -7.91
C ARG A 205 21.88 -45.52 -9.14
N ARG A 206 21.67 -44.97 -10.34
CA ARG A 206 21.64 -45.73 -11.60
C ARG A 206 23.03 -46.12 -12.10
N LEU A 207 24.03 -45.29 -11.87
CA LEU A 207 25.43 -45.56 -12.21
C LEU A 207 26.17 -46.37 -11.13
N GLY A 208 25.56 -46.57 -9.97
CA GLY A 208 26.10 -47.33 -8.84
C GLY A 208 25.91 -48.84 -8.94
N ASP A 209 26.24 -49.43 -10.10
CA ASP A 209 26.55 -50.86 -10.16
C ASP A 209 27.73 -51.17 -11.11
N PRO A 210 28.95 -50.70 -10.81
CA PRO A 210 30.12 -51.51 -11.00
C PRO A 210 30.25 -52.43 -9.77
N SER A 211 29.87 -53.69 -9.98
CA SER A 211 30.12 -54.84 -9.12
C SER A 211 31.39 -54.66 -8.26
N PRO A 212 31.29 -54.68 -6.93
CA PRO A 212 32.47 -54.69 -6.07
C PRO A 212 33.12 -56.07 -6.18
N ASP A 213 34.29 -56.10 -6.81
CA ASP A 213 35.20 -57.24 -6.75
C ASP A 213 35.56 -57.47 -5.26
N PRO A 214 35.31 -58.67 -4.70
CA PRO A 214 35.27 -58.87 -3.26
C PRO A 214 36.66 -59.21 -2.72
N GLU A 215 37.62 -58.30 -2.72
CA GLU A 215 38.85 -58.51 -1.93
C GLU A 215 39.38 -57.24 -1.26
N PHE A 216 39.79 -57.43 -0.01
CA PHE A 216 40.63 -56.58 0.84
C PHE A 216 40.01 -55.55 1.81
N SER A 217 40.20 -55.91 3.09
CA SER A 217 40.62 -55.03 4.19
C SER A 217 39.55 -54.55 5.18
N LYS A 218 39.20 -55.50 6.05
CA LYS A 218 38.84 -55.32 7.45
C LYS A 218 39.68 -54.22 8.11
N SER A 219 39.14 -53.00 8.16
CA SER A 219 39.71 -51.88 8.91
C SER A 219 38.95 -51.69 10.24
N PRO A 220 39.65 -51.28 11.31
CA PRO A 220 39.08 -51.27 12.67
C PRO A 220 38.11 -50.11 12.84
N ILE A 221 37.00 -50.39 13.51
CA ILE A 221 35.97 -49.43 13.91
C ILE A 221 36.60 -48.39 14.87
N PRO A 222 36.64 -47.10 14.53
CA PRO A 222 36.96 -46.07 15.51
C PRO A 222 35.76 -45.91 16.45
N GLN A 223 35.98 -46.21 17.73
CA GLN A 223 35.06 -45.88 18.82
C GLN A 223 34.90 -44.36 18.90
N PHE A 224 33.68 -43.87 18.67
CA PHE A 224 33.32 -42.50 18.98
C PHE A 224 32.98 -42.40 20.48
N PRO A 225 33.54 -41.43 21.22
CA PRO A 225 33.15 -41.18 22.61
C PRO A 225 31.75 -40.55 22.68
N ASP A 226 30.98 -41.01 23.67
CA ASP A 226 29.62 -40.56 23.97
C ASP A 226 29.55 -39.03 24.19
N PRO A 227 28.54 -38.34 23.63
CA PRO A 227 28.32 -36.93 23.89
C PRO A 227 27.78 -36.74 25.31
N LEU A 228 28.60 -36.11 26.16
CA LEU A 228 28.24 -35.68 27.50
C LEU A 228 27.01 -34.77 27.48
N THR A 229 26.08 -35.14 28.35
CA THR A 229 24.90 -34.40 28.80
C THR A 229 25.26 -32.96 29.17
N THR A 230 24.98 -32.00 28.30
CA THR A 230 25.01 -30.58 28.65
C THR A 230 23.67 -30.21 29.28
N VAL A 231 23.69 -30.09 30.60
CA VAL A 231 22.57 -29.62 31.43
C VAL A 231 22.38 -28.12 31.16
N PHE A 232 21.26 -27.75 30.56
CA PHE A 232 20.84 -26.37 30.35
C PHE A 232 20.20 -25.85 31.63
N SER A 233 20.87 -24.95 32.36
CA SER A 233 20.31 -24.22 33.49
C SER A 233 19.55 -22.98 32.99
N PRO A 234 18.27 -22.79 33.36
CA PRO A 234 17.55 -21.56 33.09
C PRO A 234 17.97 -20.49 34.11
N ALA A 235 18.48 -19.35 33.62
CA ALA A 235 18.74 -18.18 34.43
C ALA A 235 17.46 -17.35 34.58
N ASP A 236 17.01 -17.27 35.82
CA ASP A 236 16.01 -16.36 36.36
C ASP A 236 16.36 -14.91 35.99
N SER A 237 15.46 -14.21 35.30
CA SER A 237 15.60 -12.80 34.97
C SER A 237 14.40 -12.04 35.53
N HIS A 238 14.52 -11.70 36.81
CA HIS A 238 13.67 -10.77 37.52
C HIS A 238 13.98 -9.36 37.02
N ILE A 239 13.02 -8.67 36.42
CA ILE A 239 13.10 -7.23 36.14
C ILE A 239 11.96 -6.54 36.90
N PRO A 240 12.23 -5.46 37.65
CA PRO A 240 11.24 -4.73 38.44
C PRO A 240 10.27 -3.88 37.60
#